data_AF-A0A2C9WWW9-F1
#
_entry.id   AF-A0A2C9WWW9-F1
#
_cell.length_a   1.000
_cell.length_b   1.000
_cell.length_c   1.000
_cell.angle_alpha   90.00
_cell.angle_beta   90.00
_cell.angle_gamma   90.00
#
_symmetry.space_group_name_H-M   'P 1'
#
loop_
_entity.id
_entity.type
_entity.pdbx_description
1 polymer ?
#
loop_
_entity_poly.entity_id
_entity_poly.type
_entity_poly.pdbx_seq_one_letter_code
_entity_poly.pdbx_strand_id
1 'polypeptide(L)' 'MLKTLAFIYKTTFQSAVGDFSPVTAVFSHYELGNTVSPFLLLDHLGPGILKPTQLGKGVDEHPHRGFETVTIMFKG' A
#
# COMPACT_ATOMS: atom_id res chain seq x y z
N MET A 1 -11.85 -28.61 2.40
CA MET A 1 -10.70 -28.68 3.33
C MET A 1 -10.62 -27.40 4.12
N LEU A 2 -10.31 -27.48 5.42
CA LEU A 2 -10.05 -26.32 6.25
C LEU A 2 -8.65 -25.79 5.95
N LYS A 3 -8.49 -24.47 5.82
CA LYS A 3 -7.15 -23.86 5.73
C LYS A 3 -6.52 -23.86 7.14
N THR A 4 -5.22 -24.04 7.22
CA THR A 4 -4.43 -23.88 8.44
C THR A 4 -3.63 -22.57 8.37
N LEU A 5 -3.32 -21.98 9.52
CA LEU A 5 -2.45 -20.79 9.58
C LEU A 5 -1.02 -21.20 9.21
N ALA A 6 -0.50 -20.66 8.11
CA ALA A 6 0.87 -20.92 7.70
C ALA A 6 1.86 -20.05 8.51
N PHE A 7 1.64 -18.73 8.53
CA PHE A 7 2.45 -17.77 9.29
C PHE A 7 1.71 -16.43 9.45
N ILE A 8 2.25 -15.56 10.30
CA ILE A 8 1.83 -14.16 10.44
C ILE A 8 3.03 -13.30 10.04
N TYR A 9 2.84 -12.45 9.04
CA TYR A 9 3.80 -11.41 8.68
C TYR A 9 3.36 -10.08 9.27
N LYS A 10 4.29 -9.38 9.93
CA LYS A 10 4.05 -8.07 10.51
C LYS A 10 5.24 -7.18 10.24
N THR A 11 4.96 -5.97 9.81
CA THR A 11 5.94 -4.91 9.61
C THR A 11 5.40 -3.62 10.21
N THR A 12 6.33 -2.77 10.64
CA THR A 12 6.05 -1.41 11.12
C THR A 12 6.75 -0.38 10.24
N PHE A 13 7.24 -0.80 9.08
CA PHE A 13 7.91 0.09 8.14
C PHE A 13 6.89 1.09 7.60
N GLN A 14 7.21 2.37 7.77
CA GLN A 14 6.41 3.48 7.28
C GLN A 14 7.27 4.36 6.38
N SER A 15 6.66 4.84 5.32
CA SER A 15 7.29 5.78 4.38
C SER A 15 6.28 6.82 3.92
N ALA A 16 6.74 7.77 3.10
CA ALA A 16 5.87 8.67 2.37
C ALA A 16 5.75 8.20 0.92
N VAL A 17 4.57 8.38 0.33
CA VAL A 17 4.33 8.20 -1.11
C VAL A 17 3.78 9.52 -1.64
N GLY A 18 4.63 10.31 -2.27
CA GLY A 18 4.33 11.72 -2.54
C GLY A 18 3.97 12.46 -1.25
N ASP A 19 2.83 13.14 -1.25
CA ASP A 19 2.31 13.86 -0.08
C ASP A 19 1.56 12.98 0.93
N PHE A 20 1.36 11.70 0.62
CA PHE A 20 0.69 10.77 1.52
C PHE A 20 1.68 10.22 2.55
N SER A 21 1.45 10.55 3.83
CA SER A 21 2.22 10.02 4.95
C SER A 21 1.37 10.00 6.24
N PRO A 22 1.46 8.95 7.06
CA PRO A 22 2.29 7.76 6.87
C PRO A 22 1.64 6.76 5.89
N VAL A 23 2.48 6.05 5.13
CA VAL A 23 2.10 4.85 4.38
C VAL A 23 2.80 3.65 5.00
N THR A 24 2.02 2.67 5.46
CA THR A 24 2.56 1.41 5.98
C THR A 24 2.51 0.36 4.89
N ALA A 25 3.67 -0.15 4.46
CA ALA A 25 3.74 -1.27 3.53
C ALA A 25 3.35 -2.55 4.26
N VAL A 26 2.15 -3.07 4.04
CA VAL A 26 1.63 -4.27 4.74
C VAL A 26 2.32 -5.53 4.23
N PHE A 27 2.53 -5.62 2.92
CA PHE A 27 3.40 -6.62 2.29
C PHE A 27 3.87 -6.16 0.91
N SER A 28 4.94 -6.79 0.43
CA SER A 28 5.38 -6.74 -0.96
C SER A 28 5.70 -8.13 -1.50
N HIS A 29 5.49 -8.34 -2.80
CA HIS A 29 5.95 -9.54 -3.50
C HIS A 29 7.48 -9.64 -3.50
N TYR A 30 8.19 -8.50 -3.41
CA TYR A 30 9.65 -8.50 -3.27
C TYR A 30 10.11 -9.24 -1.99
N GLU A 31 9.37 -9.08 -0.88
CA GLU A 31 9.70 -9.71 0.40
C GLU A 31 9.12 -11.12 0.55
N LEU A 32 7.88 -11.35 0.06
CA LEU A 32 7.16 -12.61 0.29
C LEU A 32 7.10 -13.56 -0.92
N GLY A 33 7.57 -13.10 -2.08
CA GLY A 33 7.61 -13.86 -3.33
C GLY A 33 6.25 -14.46 -3.72
N ASN A 34 6.28 -15.69 -4.25
CA ASN A 34 5.09 -16.38 -4.73
C ASN A 34 4.05 -16.72 -3.63
N THR A 35 4.39 -16.56 -2.35
CA THR A 35 3.48 -16.79 -1.23
C THR A 35 2.25 -15.88 -1.29
N VAL A 36 2.40 -14.69 -1.87
CA VAL A 36 1.32 -13.70 -2.01
C VAL A 36 0.74 -13.63 -3.42
N SER A 37 1.17 -14.49 -4.35
CA SER A 37 0.61 -14.50 -5.71
C SER A 37 -0.91 -14.72 -5.68
N PRO A 38 -1.72 -13.95 -6.46
CA PRO A 38 -1.34 -13.01 -7.52
C PRO A 38 -1.11 -11.56 -7.06
N PHE A 39 -1.06 -11.29 -5.75
CA PHE A 39 -0.90 -9.95 -5.22
C PHE A 39 0.56 -9.49 -5.23
N LEU A 40 0.77 -8.20 -5.54
CA LEU A 40 2.11 -7.61 -5.69
C LEU A 40 2.51 -6.70 -4.53
N LEU A 41 1.57 -5.92 -4.02
CA LEU A 41 1.82 -4.92 -2.98
C LEU A 41 0.51 -4.58 -2.28
N LEU A 42 0.59 -4.30 -0.97
CA LEU A 42 -0.51 -3.70 -0.22
C LEU A 42 0.05 -2.60 0.69
N ASP A 43 -0.32 -1.37 0.39
CA ASP A 43 -0.03 -0.20 1.23
C ASP A 43 -1.29 0.22 2.01
N HIS A 44 -1.11 0.52 3.29
CA HIS A 44 -2.12 1.16 4.12
C HIS A 44 -1.76 2.63 4.37
N LEU A 45 -2.50 3.53 3.74
CA LEU A 45 -2.33 4.97 3.88
C LEU A 45 -3.07 5.46 5.13
N GLY A 46 -2.32 6.04 6.08
CA GLY A 46 -2.85 6.65 7.29
C GLY A 46 -2.68 5.82 8.58
N PRO A 47 -3.32 6.26 9.68
CA PRO A 47 -4.19 7.44 9.76
C PRO A 47 -3.39 8.74 9.55
N GLY A 48 -3.88 9.61 8.65
CA GLY A 48 -3.28 10.90 8.34
C GLY A 48 -4.36 11.93 7.97
N ILE A 49 -4.05 13.23 8.08
CA ILE A 49 -4.95 14.31 7.67
C ILE A 49 -4.26 15.12 6.58
N LEU A 50 -4.83 15.08 5.37
CA LEU A 50 -4.44 15.98 4.29
C LEU A 50 -5.16 17.32 4.49
N LYS A 51 -4.41 18.35 4.90
CA LYS A 51 -4.96 19.72 5.00
C LYS A 51 -5.28 20.28 3.60
N PRO A 52 -6.41 21.00 3.44
CA PRO A 52 -6.70 21.75 2.22
C PRO A 52 -5.54 22.66 1.83
N THR A 53 -5.29 22.78 0.54
CA THR A 53 -4.23 23.62 -0.02
C THR A 53 -4.59 24.03 -1.44
N GLN A 54 -4.01 25.13 -1.92
CA GLN A 54 -4.07 25.52 -3.33
C GLN A 54 -2.97 24.89 -4.18
N LEU A 55 -1.98 24.26 -3.54
CA LEU A 55 -0.97 23.45 -4.21
C LEU A 55 -1.57 22.09 -4.59
N GLY A 56 -1.30 21.60 -5.79
CA GLY A 56 -1.66 20.23 -6.16
C GLY A 56 -0.95 19.25 -5.22
N LYS A 57 -1.72 18.52 -4.41
CA LYS A 57 -1.19 17.44 -3.57
C LYS A 57 -1.37 16.10 -4.26
N GLY A 58 -0.47 15.18 -3.98
CA GLY A 58 -0.61 13.79 -4.36
C GLY A 58 0.72 13.16 -4.67
N VAL A 59 0.80 12.53 -5.82
CA VAL A 59 1.98 11.86 -6.35
C VAL A 59 2.27 12.43 -7.72
N ASP A 60 3.55 12.60 -8.04
CA ASP A 60 3.98 12.99 -9.38
C ASP A 60 3.52 11.96 -10.42
N GLU A 61 3.47 12.35 -11.69
CA GLU A 61 3.18 11.43 -12.78
C GLU A 61 4.15 10.25 -12.76
N HIS A 62 3.62 9.03 -12.77
CA HIS A 62 4.43 7.81 -12.76
C HIS A 62 3.72 6.67 -13.52
N PRO A 63 4.45 5.89 -14.33
CA PRO A 63 3.87 4.85 -15.16
C PRO A 63 3.64 3.54 -14.40
N HIS A 64 2.63 2.77 -14.84
CA HIS A 64 2.40 1.37 -14.46
C HIS A 64 2.21 0.51 -15.71
N ARG A 65 2.63 -0.76 -15.68
CA ARG A 65 2.47 -1.70 -16.81
C ARG A 65 2.38 -3.15 -16.31
N GLY A 66 1.42 -3.90 -16.84
CA GLY A 66 1.36 -5.37 -16.67
C GLY A 66 0.70 -5.86 -15.38
N PHE A 67 0.07 -4.98 -14.61
CA PHE A 67 -0.70 -5.30 -13.40
C PHE A 67 -1.79 -4.25 -13.17
N GLU A 68 -2.62 -4.47 -12.15
CA GLU A 68 -3.71 -3.60 -11.77
C GLU A 68 -3.44 -2.94 -10.41
N THR A 69 -3.85 -1.68 -10.26
CA THR A 69 -3.90 -1.00 -8.98
C THR A 69 -5.35 -0.97 -8.49
N VAL A 70 -5.56 -1.30 -7.22
CA VAL A 70 -6.89 -1.25 -6.59
C VAL A 70 -6.79 -0.35 -5.37
N THR A 71 -7.53 0.76 -5.40
CA THR A 71 -7.62 1.70 -4.27
C THR A 71 -8.96 1.55 -3.57
N ILE A 72 -8.93 1.25 -2.27
CA ILE A 72 -10.12 1.17 -1.42
C ILE A 72 -10.08 2.35 -0.46
N MET A 73 -10.95 3.34 -0.69
CA MET A 73 -11.02 4.52 0.16
C MET A 73 -11.94 4.26 1.35
N PHE A 74 -11.36 4.19 2.55
CA PHE A 74 -12.14 4.12 3.79
C PHE A 74 -12.60 5.50 4.25
N LYS A 75 -11.77 6.54 4.06
CA LYS A 75 -12.03 7.90 4.51
C LYS A 75 -11.20 8.93 3.74
N GLY A 76 -11.88 9.77 2.97
CA GLY A 76 -11.36 11.04 2.43
C GLY A 76 -10.49 10.88 1.19
#